data_AF-A0A7X5LKN1-F1
#
_entry.id   AF-A0A7X5LKN1-F1
#
_cell.length_a   1.000
_cell.length_b   1.000
_cell.length_c   1.000
_cell.angle_alpha   90.00
_cell.angle_beta   90.00
_cell.angle_gamma   90.00
#
_symmetry.space_group_name_H-M   'P 1'
#
loop_
_entity.id
_entity.type
_entity.pdbx_description
1 polymer ?
#
loop_
_entity_poly.entity_id
_entity_poly.type
_entity_poly.pdbx_seq_one_letter_code
_entity_poly.pdbx_strand_id
1 'polypeptide(L)'
;MKLTLSSSPHQRVRRDTGQIMRLVIYAMVPGILTQAYFFGWGVLIQSLLAVVSAVVIEGVILWLRKRPIERTLTDYSAVLTGLLIAVSIPPTLPWWMTVTGVFFAIGVAKQVYGGLGFNIFNPAMIAYVVLLISFPAAMSLWLVPVTHASITPSFFDAVSLIFTGFTTSGYDVAQLRTVADGVTMATPLDTLRTNLTQGLTYSETLTKPIFDGGWFDAAGAGWGYVSLAYLLGGLALIRLKVISWHIPGSLLAAVSLFSFLLYLVDSDHFASPVFHLMNGAVMIGAFFIATDPVSASTTPRGRLIFGAAIGFWVIIIRTFGGYPDAMAFAVIIMNMTVPLIDYYTKPRTYGRVKRTKTSRE
;
A
#
# COMPACT_ATOMS: atom_id res chain seq x y z
N MET A 1 -10.75 -21.59 -55.55
CA MET A 1 -10.37 -20.34 -54.87
C MET A 1 -10.69 -20.50 -53.38
N LYS A 2 -9.67 -20.61 -52.52
CA LYS A 2 -9.86 -20.87 -51.08
C LYS A 2 -9.99 -19.51 -50.38
N LEU A 3 -11.22 -19.07 -50.11
CA LEU A 3 -11.47 -17.81 -49.39
C LEU A 3 -11.15 -18.01 -47.91
N THR A 4 -10.10 -17.35 -47.42
CA THR A 4 -9.78 -17.32 -46.00
C THR A 4 -10.64 -16.25 -45.33
N LEU A 5 -11.60 -16.69 -44.51
CA LEU A 5 -12.28 -15.82 -43.54
C LEU A 5 -11.26 -15.43 -42.48
N SER A 6 -10.59 -14.29 -42.65
CA SER A 6 -9.84 -13.67 -41.56
C SER A 6 -10.75 -12.72 -40.80
N SER A 7 -10.83 -12.89 -39.48
CA SER A 7 -11.51 -11.95 -38.61
C SER A 7 -10.84 -10.58 -38.71
N SER A 8 -11.62 -9.49 -38.76
CA SER A 8 -11.11 -8.12 -38.78
C SER A 8 -10.05 -7.93 -37.68
N PRO A 9 -8.85 -7.42 -37.99
CA PRO A 9 -7.75 -7.33 -37.02
C PRO A 9 -8.10 -6.30 -35.94
N HIS A 10 -8.67 -6.76 -34.83
CA HIS A 10 -9.03 -5.94 -33.66
C HIS A 10 -7.91 -5.89 -32.62
N GLN A 11 -6.66 -5.61 -33.03
CA GLN A 11 -5.57 -5.43 -32.07
C GLN A 11 -4.68 -4.24 -32.44
N ARG A 12 -5.10 -3.04 -32.02
CA ARG A 12 -4.13 -2.04 -31.57
C ARG A 12 -3.86 -2.29 -30.08
N VAL A 13 -3.12 -3.36 -29.77
CA VAL A 13 -2.63 -3.56 -28.39
C VAL A 13 -1.62 -2.45 -28.12
N ARG A 14 -2.05 -1.41 -27.41
CA ARG A 14 -1.19 -0.24 -27.15
C ARG A 14 -0.13 -0.51 -26.08
N ARG A 15 -0.39 -1.42 -25.13
CA ARG A 15 0.54 -1.79 -24.05
C ARG A 15 0.32 -3.24 -23.60
N ASP A 16 1.40 -3.94 -23.34
CA ASP A 16 1.38 -5.27 -22.70
C ASP A 16 1.33 -5.15 -21.17
N THR A 17 0.87 -6.20 -20.49
CA THR A 17 0.77 -6.27 -19.03
C THR A 17 2.12 -6.04 -18.36
N GLY A 18 3.19 -6.65 -18.87
CA GLY A 18 4.54 -6.44 -18.34
C GLY A 18 5.06 -5.02 -18.57
N GLN A 19 4.57 -4.29 -19.57
CA GLN A 19 4.89 -2.86 -19.74
C GLN A 19 4.17 -2.00 -18.69
N ILE A 20 2.89 -2.31 -18.41
CA ILE A 20 2.11 -1.63 -17.38
C ILE A 20 2.77 -1.82 -16.01
N MET A 21 3.09 -3.07 -15.63
CA MET A 21 3.70 -3.37 -14.33
C MET A 21 5.05 -2.67 -14.16
N ARG A 22 5.91 -2.63 -15.19
CA ARG A 22 7.18 -1.89 -15.15
C ARG A 22 6.99 -0.39 -14.95
N LEU A 23 5.99 0.22 -15.60
CA LEU A 23 5.69 1.64 -15.40
C LEU A 23 5.28 1.93 -13.96
N VAL A 24 4.51 1.02 -13.33
CA VAL A 24 4.15 1.13 -11.91
C VAL A 24 5.40 1.04 -11.04
N ILE A 25 6.28 0.06 -11.30
CA ILE A 25 7.56 -0.08 -10.59
C ILE A 25 8.39 1.20 -10.71
N TYR A 26 8.56 1.75 -11.91
CA TYR A 26 9.32 2.99 -12.13
C TYR A 26 8.72 4.19 -11.41
N ALA A 27 7.38 4.28 -11.35
CA ALA A 27 6.70 5.33 -10.62
C ALA A 27 6.84 5.19 -9.09
N MET A 28 7.10 3.98 -8.57
CA MET A 28 7.37 3.76 -7.14
C MET A 28 8.81 4.12 -6.73
N VAL A 29 9.77 4.08 -7.66
CA VAL A 29 11.20 4.30 -7.36
C VAL A 29 11.46 5.58 -6.55
N PRO A 30 10.91 6.77 -6.90
CA PRO A 30 11.14 7.97 -6.10
C PRO A 30 10.69 7.81 -4.64
N GLY A 31 9.53 7.19 -4.40
CA GLY A 31 9.04 6.93 -3.05
C GLY A 31 9.93 5.96 -2.26
N ILE A 32 10.38 4.88 -2.91
CA ILE A 32 11.31 3.90 -2.31
C ILE A 32 12.64 4.57 -1.94
N LEU A 33 13.18 5.43 -2.81
CA LEU A 33 14.42 6.15 -2.56
C LEU A 33 14.28 7.15 -1.41
N THR A 34 13.17 7.90 -1.35
CA THR A 34 12.91 8.80 -0.22
C THR A 34 12.75 8.01 1.08
N GLN A 35 12.08 6.86 1.05
CA GLN A 35 11.94 5.99 2.22
C GLN A 35 13.29 5.40 2.66
N ALA A 36 14.15 4.99 1.71
CA ALA A 36 15.50 4.53 2.01
C ALA A 36 16.40 5.65 2.57
N TYR A 37 16.20 6.89 2.14
CA TYR A 37 16.93 8.05 2.65
C TYR A 37 16.57 8.33 4.12
N PHE A 38 15.29 8.31 4.48
CA PHE A 38 14.86 8.61 5.85
C PHE A 38 14.92 7.42 6.81
N PHE A 39 14.73 6.19 6.34
CA PHE A 39 14.66 4.99 7.18
C PHE A 39 15.84 4.02 6.97
N GLY A 40 16.83 4.42 6.17
CA GLY A 40 18.08 3.70 5.98
C GLY A 40 18.03 2.54 4.98
N TRP A 41 19.16 1.84 4.90
CA TRP A 41 19.43 0.78 3.90
C TRP A 41 18.50 -0.44 4.00
N GLY A 42 17.88 -0.67 5.16
CA GLY A 42 16.95 -1.78 5.37
C GLY A 42 15.83 -1.82 4.34
N VAL A 43 15.32 -0.67 3.89
CA VAL A 43 14.25 -0.58 2.88
C VAL A 43 14.67 -1.25 1.57
N LEU A 44 15.90 -1.01 1.12
CA LEU A 44 16.42 -1.56 -0.13
C LEU A 44 16.75 -3.05 0.00
N ILE A 45 17.28 -3.47 1.15
CA ILE A 45 17.58 -4.87 1.43
C ILE A 45 16.29 -5.70 1.48
N GLN A 46 15.25 -5.20 2.16
CA GLN A 46 13.94 -5.85 2.20
C GLN A 46 13.29 -5.88 0.81
N SER A 47 13.43 -4.81 0.03
CA SER A 47 12.95 -4.78 -1.36
C SER A 47 13.60 -5.85 -2.21
N LEU A 48 14.92 -6.01 -2.13
CA LEU A 48 15.65 -7.05 -2.83
C LEU A 48 15.23 -8.45 -2.35
N LEU A 49 15.19 -8.66 -1.04
CA LEU A 49 14.81 -9.93 -0.43
C LEU A 49 13.39 -10.35 -0.84
N ALA A 50 12.43 -9.43 -0.78
CA ALA A 50 11.03 -9.70 -1.12
C ALA A 50 10.86 -9.99 -2.62
N VAL A 51 11.55 -9.24 -3.50
CA VAL A 51 11.51 -9.48 -4.95
C VAL A 51 12.12 -10.83 -5.32
N VAL A 52 13.32 -11.14 -4.81
CA VAL A 52 13.98 -12.43 -5.05
C VAL A 52 13.09 -13.57 -4.56
N SER A 53 12.56 -13.46 -3.34
CA SER A 53 11.65 -14.46 -2.78
C SER A 53 10.38 -14.60 -3.62
N ALA A 54 9.80 -13.51 -4.10
CA ALA A 54 8.57 -13.54 -4.88
C ALA A 54 8.76 -14.25 -6.22
N VAL A 55 9.86 -13.96 -6.91
CA VAL A 55 10.23 -14.59 -8.19
C VAL A 55 10.54 -16.07 -7.99
N VAL A 56 11.29 -16.42 -6.94
CA VAL A 56 11.62 -17.83 -6.63
C VAL A 56 10.36 -18.62 -6.29
N ILE A 57 9.51 -18.11 -5.40
CA ILE A 57 8.27 -18.80 -4.99
C ILE A 57 7.32 -18.96 -6.17
N GLU A 58 7.14 -17.91 -6.99
CA GLU A 58 6.33 -18.01 -8.21
C GLU A 58 6.90 -19.04 -9.19
N GLY A 59 8.22 -19.00 -9.44
CA GLY A 59 8.91 -19.95 -10.32
C GLY A 59 8.77 -21.40 -9.85
N VAL A 60 8.94 -21.66 -8.56
CA VAL A 60 8.80 -23.00 -7.97
C VAL A 60 7.36 -23.51 -8.11
N ILE A 61 6.35 -22.68 -7.81
CA ILE A 61 4.96 -23.08 -7.94
C ILE A 61 4.59 -23.36 -9.40
N LEU A 62 5.07 -22.55 -10.34
CA LEU A 62 4.83 -22.78 -11.77
C LEU A 62 5.51 -24.04 -12.27
N TRP A 63 6.73 -24.32 -11.80
CA TRP A 63 7.46 -25.55 -12.08
C TRP A 63 6.69 -26.78 -11.58
N LEU A 64 6.22 -26.76 -10.33
CA LEU A 64 5.39 -27.83 -9.75
C LEU A 64 4.08 -28.02 -10.52
N ARG A 65 3.50 -26.94 -11.05
CA ARG A 65 2.27 -26.95 -11.86
C ARG A 65 2.49 -27.28 -13.34
N LYS A 66 3.74 -27.51 -13.77
CA LYS A 66 4.11 -27.74 -15.19
C LYS A 66 3.58 -26.64 -16.13
N ARG A 67 3.58 -25.39 -15.66
CA ARG A 67 3.13 -24.20 -16.43
C ARG A 67 4.34 -23.45 -17.01
N PRO A 68 4.17 -22.68 -18.10
CA PRO A 68 5.28 -21.94 -18.70
C PRO A 68 5.79 -20.85 -17.75
N ILE A 69 7.01 -21.03 -17.27
CA ILE A 69 7.67 -20.16 -16.29
C ILE A 69 8.01 -18.80 -16.91
N GLU A 70 8.65 -18.83 -18.09
CA GLU A 70 9.19 -17.62 -18.75
C GLU A 70 8.11 -16.57 -19.03
N ARG A 71 6.96 -16.99 -19.55
CA ARG A 71 5.85 -16.07 -19.85
C ARG A 71 5.25 -15.43 -18.62
N THR A 72 5.25 -16.13 -17.48
CA THR A 72 4.66 -15.59 -16.25
C THR A 72 5.65 -14.68 -15.56
N LEU A 73 6.93 -15.07 -15.45
CA LEU A 73 7.95 -14.21 -14.82
C LEU A 73 8.19 -12.90 -15.59
N THR A 74 7.96 -12.89 -16.91
CA THR A 74 8.09 -11.68 -17.75
C THR A 74 6.95 -10.67 -17.58
N ASP A 75 5.89 -11.00 -16.82
CA ASP A 75 4.79 -10.07 -16.53
C ASP A 75 5.11 -9.06 -15.42
N TYR A 76 6.23 -9.24 -14.69
CA TYR A 76 6.71 -8.41 -13.57
C TYR A 76 5.73 -8.27 -12.39
N SER A 77 4.66 -9.06 -12.36
CA SER A 77 3.63 -8.96 -11.33
C SER A 77 4.11 -9.50 -9.96
N ALA A 78 4.93 -10.55 -9.93
CA ALA A 78 5.60 -10.98 -8.70
C ALA A 78 6.60 -9.94 -8.18
N VAL A 79 7.36 -9.30 -9.08
CA VAL A 79 8.31 -8.24 -8.71
C VAL A 79 7.57 -7.07 -8.06
N LEU A 80 6.50 -6.59 -8.69
CA LEU A 80 5.67 -5.51 -8.14
C LEU A 80 5.06 -5.90 -6.79
N THR A 81 4.56 -7.13 -6.66
CA THR A 81 4.00 -7.64 -5.40
C THR A 81 5.06 -7.65 -4.30
N GLY A 82 6.27 -8.14 -4.59
CA GLY A 82 7.38 -8.15 -3.64
C GLY A 82 7.78 -6.74 -3.20
N LEU A 83 7.86 -5.77 -4.13
CA LEU A 83 8.14 -4.38 -3.81
C LEU A 83 7.05 -3.73 -2.94
N LEU A 84 5.77 -3.98 -3.25
CA LEU A 84 4.67 -3.47 -2.44
C LEU A 84 4.69 -4.03 -1.02
N ILE A 85 5.04 -5.30 -0.85
CA ILE A 85 5.22 -5.91 0.48
C ILE A 85 6.38 -5.24 1.20
N ALA A 86 7.56 -5.16 0.56
CA ALA A 86 8.77 -4.62 1.17
C ALA A 86 8.62 -3.18 1.67
N VAL A 87 7.90 -2.35 0.90
CA VAL A 87 7.63 -0.96 1.28
C VAL A 87 6.63 -0.86 2.45
N SER A 88 5.75 -1.84 2.58
CA SER A 88 4.70 -1.86 3.61
C SER A 88 5.18 -2.45 4.94
N ILE A 89 6.33 -3.12 4.98
CA ILE A 89 6.89 -3.72 6.21
C ILE A 89 8.01 -2.87 6.81
N PRO A 90 8.32 -3.02 8.11
CA PRO A 90 9.46 -2.35 8.72
C PRO A 90 10.80 -2.73 8.04
N PRO A 91 11.74 -1.77 7.89
CA PRO A 91 13.05 -2.03 7.27
C PRO A 91 13.89 -3.08 8.02
N THR A 92 13.64 -3.25 9.31
CA THR A 92 14.37 -4.09 10.27
C THR A 92 13.78 -5.48 10.44
N LEU A 93 12.71 -5.80 9.70
CA LEU A 93 11.99 -7.06 9.88
C LEU A 93 12.91 -8.27 9.62
N PRO A 94 12.89 -9.32 10.46
CA PRO A 94 13.68 -10.52 10.21
C PRO A 94 13.38 -11.14 8.84
N TRP A 95 14.42 -11.56 8.12
CA TRP A 95 14.30 -12.03 6.74
C TRP A 95 13.23 -13.12 6.54
N TRP A 96 13.11 -14.04 7.49
CA TRP A 96 12.18 -15.16 7.42
C TRP A 96 10.71 -14.69 7.50
N MET A 97 10.42 -13.60 8.20
CA MET A 97 9.08 -12.99 8.21
C MET A 97 8.75 -12.39 6.84
N THR A 98 9.71 -11.72 6.20
CA THR A 98 9.52 -11.21 4.83
C THR A 98 9.24 -12.36 3.85
N VAL A 99 10.03 -13.44 3.90
CA VAL A 99 9.84 -14.62 3.04
C VAL A 99 8.49 -15.29 3.27
N THR A 100 8.08 -15.46 4.53
CA THR A 100 6.77 -16.06 4.86
C THR A 100 5.62 -15.18 4.36
N GLY A 101 5.69 -13.85 4.54
CA GLY A 101 4.71 -12.92 3.97
C GLY A 101 4.61 -13.04 2.45
N VAL A 102 5.75 -13.05 1.75
CA VAL A 102 5.80 -13.23 0.29
C VAL A 102 5.20 -14.58 -0.14
N PHE A 103 5.42 -15.65 0.62
CA PHE A 103 4.77 -16.94 0.37
C PHE A 103 3.25 -16.86 0.44
N PHE A 104 2.70 -16.15 1.43
CA PHE A 104 1.24 -15.94 1.51
C PHE A 104 0.71 -15.07 0.36
N ALA A 105 1.45 -14.03 -0.06
CA ALA A 105 1.05 -13.25 -1.24
C ALA A 105 1.07 -14.07 -2.53
N ILE A 106 2.22 -14.64 -2.87
CA ILE A 106 2.41 -15.30 -4.17
C ILE A 106 1.77 -16.68 -4.17
N GLY A 107 2.05 -17.49 -3.16
CA GLY A 107 1.54 -18.85 -3.07
C GLY A 107 0.03 -18.86 -2.86
N VAL A 108 -0.42 -18.32 -1.74
CA VAL A 108 -1.82 -18.45 -1.29
C VAL A 108 -2.74 -17.45 -2.00
N ALA A 109 -2.40 -16.16 -2.01
CA ALA A 109 -3.32 -15.14 -2.52
C ALA A 109 -3.35 -15.05 -4.06
N LYS A 110 -2.25 -15.39 -4.75
CA LYS A 110 -2.16 -15.29 -6.21
C LYS A 110 -2.25 -16.64 -6.91
N GLN A 111 -1.39 -17.60 -6.55
CA GLN A 111 -1.23 -18.82 -7.35
C GLN A 111 -2.32 -19.87 -7.11
N VAL A 112 -2.85 -20.00 -5.88
CA VAL A 112 -3.99 -20.90 -5.58
C VAL A 112 -5.20 -20.57 -6.47
N TYR A 113 -5.46 -19.30 -6.73
CA TYR A 113 -6.58 -18.85 -7.58
C TYR A 113 -6.30 -18.96 -9.09
N GLY A 114 -5.10 -19.39 -9.49
CA GLY A 114 -4.78 -19.62 -10.90
C GLY A 114 -3.77 -18.66 -11.52
N GLY A 115 -3.26 -17.68 -10.76
CA GLY A 115 -2.26 -16.71 -11.19
C GLY A 115 -2.83 -15.32 -11.44
N LEU A 116 -2.09 -14.51 -12.20
CA LEU A 116 -2.49 -13.13 -12.53
C LEU A 116 -3.83 -13.09 -13.27
N GLY A 117 -4.74 -12.22 -12.84
CA GLY A 117 -6.07 -12.06 -13.45
C GLY A 117 -7.18 -12.86 -12.78
N PHE A 118 -6.84 -13.77 -11.86
CA PHE A 118 -7.80 -14.57 -11.10
C PHE A 118 -7.75 -14.30 -9.58
N ASN A 119 -6.83 -13.47 -9.12
CA ASN A 119 -6.73 -13.11 -7.71
C ASN A 119 -7.91 -12.23 -7.29
N ILE A 120 -8.72 -12.73 -6.36
CA ILE A 120 -9.89 -12.03 -5.80
C ILE A 120 -9.43 -10.81 -4.98
N PHE A 121 -8.27 -10.93 -4.34
CA PHE A 121 -7.69 -9.94 -3.46
C PHE A 121 -6.37 -9.42 -4.01
N ASN A 122 -6.01 -8.20 -3.61
CA ASN A 122 -4.65 -7.70 -3.76
C ASN A 122 -3.67 -8.60 -2.96
N PRO A 123 -2.73 -9.31 -3.61
CA PRO A 123 -1.88 -10.30 -2.93
C PRO A 123 -0.93 -9.67 -1.91
N ALA A 124 -0.40 -8.48 -2.20
CA ALA A 124 0.51 -7.78 -1.29
C ALA A 124 -0.18 -7.40 0.03
N MET A 125 -1.45 -6.98 -0.04
CA MET A 125 -2.22 -6.63 1.15
C MET A 125 -2.55 -7.84 2.01
N ILE A 126 -2.80 -9.01 1.41
CA ILE A 126 -2.96 -10.25 2.18
C ILE A 126 -1.70 -10.57 2.96
N ALA A 127 -0.52 -10.51 2.34
CA ALA A 127 0.73 -10.73 3.04
C ALA A 127 0.91 -9.76 4.20
N TYR A 128 0.67 -8.46 3.99
CA TYR A 128 0.75 -7.46 5.04
C TYR A 128 -0.19 -7.77 6.21
N VAL A 129 -1.45 -8.12 5.95
CA VAL A 129 -2.42 -8.46 7.01
C VAL A 129 -2.01 -9.73 7.76
N VAL A 130 -1.53 -10.75 7.07
CA VAL A 130 -1.04 -11.98 7.70
C VAL A 130 0.13 -11.68 8.63
N LEU A 131 1.11 -10.88 8.19
CA LEU A 131 2.25 -10.49 9.01
C LEU A 131 1.84 -9.63 10.21
N LEU A 132 0.92 -8.70 10.00
CA LEU A 132 0.46 -7.78 11.04
C LEU A 132 -0.35 -8.49 12.13
N ILE A 133 -1.17 -9.48 11.77
CA ILE A 133 -1.92 -10.29 12.75
C ILE A 133 -1.00 -11.30 13.45
N SER A 134 -0.10 -11.96 12.72
CA SER A 134 0.74 -13.03 13.27
C SER A 134 1.93 -12.50 14.06
N PHE A 135 2.48 -11.35 13.67
CA PHE A 135 3.71 -10.78 14.23
C PHE A 135 3.57 -9.27 14.53
N PRO A 136 2.58 -8.85 15.36
CA PRO A 136 2.28 -7.45 15.59
C PRO A 136 3.44 -6.66 16.22
N ALA A 137 4.18 -7.29 17.15
CA ALA A 137 5.33 -6.67 17.80
C ALA A 137 6.42 -6.28 16.78
N ALA A 138 6.79 -7.22 15.89
CA ALA A 138 7.81 -6.99 14.87
C ALA A 138 7.35 -5.94 13.84
N MET A 139 6.08 -5.96 13.46
CA MET A 139 5.48 -4.99 12.52
C MET A 139 5.37 -3.56 13.07
N SER A 140 5.53 -3.39 14.38
CA SER A 140 5.53 -2.08 15.04
C SER A 140 6.94 -1.47 15.22
N LEU A 141 8.00 -2.21 14.86
CA LEU A 141 9.41 -1.79 15.02
C LEU A 141 9.92 -0.96 13.84
N TRP A 142 9.27 0.16 13.55
CA TRP A 142 9.77 1.11 12.54
C TRP A 142 10.97 1.90 13.05
N LEU A 143 11.93 2.15 12.16
CA LEU A 143 13.09 3.00 12.46
C LEU A 143 12.70 4.46 12.57
N VAL A 144 13.47 5.19 13.36
CA VAL A 144 13.38 6.64 13.51
C VAL A 144 13.92 7.31 12.24
N PRO A 145 13.28 8.38 11.74
CA PRO A 145 13.83 9.16 10.64
C PRO A 145 15.25 9.64 10.95
N VAL A 146 16.16 9.57 9.96
CA VAL A 146 17.58 9.97 10.11
C VAL A 146 17.78 11.34 10.77
N THR A 147 16.85 12.28 10.57
CA THR A 147 16.91 13.62 11.19
C THR A 147 16.86 13.62 12.71
N HIS A 148 16.24 12.59 13.30
CA HIS A 148 15.99 12.46 14.75
C HIS A 148 16.68 11.23 15.34
N ALA A 149 17.35 10.42 14.52
CA ALA A 149 18.02 9.21 14.95
C ALA A 149 19.38 9.53 15.60
N SER A 150 19.63 8.94 16.76
CA SER A 150 20.94 9.01 17.44
C SER A 150 21.98 8.11 16.77
N ILE A 151 21.55 6.94 16.30
CA ILE A 151 22.37 5.94 15.62
C ILE A 151 21.71 5.60 14.29
N THR A 152 22.41 5.84 13.19
CA THR A 152 21.99 5.45 11.85
C THR A 152 22.69 4.16 11.43
N PRO A 153 21.97 3.04 11.23
CA PRO A 153 22.59 1.78 10.81
C PRO A 153 23.29 1.92 9.46
N SER A 154 24.55 1.49 9.39
CA SER A 154 25.27 1.37 8.13
C SER A 154 24.69 0.25 7.26
N PHE A 155 25.15 0.12 6.02
CA PHE A 155 24.72 -0.98 5.13
C PHE A 155 24.97 -2.36 5.76
N PHE A 156 26.17 -2.59 6.32
CA PHE A 156 26.51 -3.87 6.93
C PHE A 156 25.74 -4.12 8.23
N ASP A 157 25.45 -3.07 9.00
CA ASP A 157 24.60 -3.18 10.18
C ASP A 157 23.17 -3.56 9.82
N ALA A 158 22.61 -2.96 8.76
CA ALA A 158 21.27 -3.28 8.29
C ALA A 158 21.17 -4.74 7.80
N VAL A 159 22.19 -5.25 7.11
CA VAL A 159 22.27 -6.67 6.73
C VAL A 159 22.34 -7.55 7.98
N SER A 160 23.28 -7.29 8.88
CA SER A 160 23.43 -8.08 10.11
C SER A 160 22.12 -8.12 10.90
N LEU A 161 21.44 -6.99 11.03
CA LEU A 161 20.22 -6.85 11.80
C LEU A 161 19.05 -7.63 11.18
N ILE A 162 18.90 -7.62 9.85
CA ILE A 162 17.85 -8.40 9.16
C ILE A 162 18.07 -9.91 9.28
N PHE A 163 19.34 -10.36 9.29
CA PHE A 163 19.68 -11.79 9.32
C PHE A 163 19.83 -12.37 10.73
N THR A 164 20.35 -11.59 11.69
CA THR A 164 20.70 -12.06 13.04
C THR A 164 19.94 -11.37 14.16
N GLY A 165 19.26 -10.25 13.88
CA GLY A 165 18.58 -9.43 14.89
C GLY A 165 19.46 -8.34 15.53
N PHE A 166 20.78 -8.40 15.33
CA PHE A 166 21.72 -7.44 15.95
C PHE A 166 22.57 -6.72 14.90
N THR A 167 22.94 -5.48 15.18
CA THR A 167 23.94 -4.75 14.37
C THR A 167 25.34 -5.35 14.56
N THR A 168 26.31 -5.00 13.71
CA THR A 168 27.70 -5.47 13.87
C THR A 168 28.34 -4.95 15.16
N SER A 169 27.80 -3.85 15.69
CA SER A 169 28.19 -3.24 16.96
C SER A 169 27.43 -3.80 18.17
N GLY A 170 26.52 -4.77 17.97
CA GLY A 170 25.78 -5.44 19.04
C GLY A 170 24.50 -4.75 19.50
N TYR A 171 24.07 -3.67 18.82
CA TYR A 171 22.81 -2.99 19.14
C TYR A 171 21.59 -3.77 18.66
N ASP A 172 20.55 -3.83 19.50
CA ASP A 172 19.23 -4.37 19.15
C ASP A 172 18.32 -3.30 18.52
N VAL A 173 17.28 -3.75 17.81
CA VAL A 173 16.28 -2.91 17.14
C VAL A 173 15.61 -1.94 18.12
N ALA A 174 15.36 -2.36 19.35
CA ALA A 174 14.76 -1.50 20.38
C ALA A 174 15.66 -0.32 20.75
N GLN A 175 16.98 -0.53 20.77
CA GLN A 175 17.97 0.51 21.09
C GLN A 175 18.14 1.48 19.92
N LEU A 176 18.03 1.02 18.68
CA LEU A 176 18.07 1.91 17.51
C LEU A 176 16.87 2.88 17.43
N ARG A 177 15.81 2.62 18.22
CA ARG A 177 14.62 3.46 18.27
C ARG A 177 14.67 4.53 19.35
N THR A 178 15.68 4.53 20.21
CA THR A 178 15.84 5.57 21.23
C THR A 178 16.41 6.83 20.60
N VAL A 179 15.65 7.91 20.69
CA VAL A 179 16.10 9.26 20.32
C VAL A 179 17.17 9.72 21.31
N ALA A 180 17.92 10.79 21.00
CA ALA A 180 18.98 11.34 21.85
C ALA A 180 18.56 11.55 23.32
N ASP A 181 17.27 11.81 23.57
CA ASP A 181 16.70 12.02 24.91
C ASP A 181 16.28 10.71 25.63
N GLY A 182 16.63 9.54 25.10
CA GLY A 182 16.31 8.23 25.69
C GLY A 182 14.85 7.79 25.52
N VAL A 183 14.03 8.58 24.82
CA VAL A 183 12.63 8.25 24.51
C VAL A 183 12.57 7.40 23.24
N THR A 184 11.88 6.26 23.30
CA THR A 184 11.61 5.43 22.12
C THR A 184 10.58 6.10 21.24
N MET A 185 10.86 6.19 19.95
CA MET A 185 9.97 6.85 19.00
C MET A 185 9.16 5.81 18.20
N ALA A 186 7.84 5.96 18.23
CA ALA A 186 6.89 5.17 17.45
C ALA A 186 6.56 5.86 16.12
N THR A 187 5.76 5.25 15.25
CA THR A 187 5.30 5.94 14.02
C THR A 187 4.38 7.12 14.38
N PRO A 188 4.21 8.12 13.50
CA PRO A 188 3.31 9.26 13.79
C PRO A 188 1.86 8.83 14.13
N LEU A 189 1.40 7.71 13.55
CA LEU A 189 0.09 7.14 13.83
C LEU A 189 0.05 6.45 15.21
N ASP A 190 1.10 5.73 15.57
CA ASP A 190 1.25 5.10 16.89
C ASP A 190 1.41 6.13 18.01
N THR A 191 2.20 7.18 17.78
CA THR A 191 2.42 8.24 18.78
C THR A 191 1.14 8.96 19.09
N LEU A 192 0.36 9.32 18.05
CA LEU A 192 -0.96 9.91 18.24
C LEU A 192 -1.87 9.01 19.07
N ARG A 193 -1.97 7.73 18.69
CA ARG A 193 -2.85 6.79 19.39
C ARG A 193 -2.44 6.60 20.85
N THR A 194 -1.15 6.45 21.10
CA THR A 194 -0.61 6.25 22.45
C THR A 194 -0.87 7.47 23.33
N ASN A 195 -0.64 8.67 22.80
CA ASN A 195 -0.86 9.92 23.53
C ASN A 195 -2.34 10.17 23.83
N LEU A 196 -3.24 9.92 22.86
CA LEU A 196 -4.68 10.01 23.08
C LEU A 196 -5.14 9.03 24.16
N THR A 197 -4.58 7.81 24.19
CA THR A 197 -4.85 6.82 25.24
C THR A 197 -4.33 7.25 26.61
N GLN A 198 -3.26 8.05 26.64
CA GLN A 198 -2.70 8.66 27.85
C GLN A 198 -3.45 9.94 28.28
N GLY A 199 -4.51 10.34 27.57
CA GLY A 199 -5.32 11.52 27.88
C GLY A 199 -4.73 12.85 27.39
N LEU A 200 -3.70 12.82 26.55
CA LEU A 200 -3.18 14.01 25.88
C LEU A 200 -4.07 14.37 24.70
N THR A 201 -4.18 15.66 24.42
CA THR A 201 -4.93 16.17 23.26
C THR A 201 -4.13 16.03 21.96
N TYR A 202 -4.83 16.15 20.83
CA TYR A 202 -4.23 16.18 19.50
C TYR A 202 -3.21 17.32 19.36
N SER A 203 -3.55 18.52 19.85
CA SER A 203 -2.67 19.69 19.75
C SER A 203 -1.39 19.52 20.57
N GLU A 204 -1.47 18.94 21.77
CA GLU A 204 -0.30 18.59 22.60
C GLU A 204 0.55 17.48 21.96
N THR A 205 -0.07 16.55 21.25
CA THR A 205 0.66 15.50 20.54
C THR A 205 1.53 16.07 19.43
N LEU A 206 1.06 17.11 18.74
CA LEU A 206 1.80 17.74 17.65
C LEU A 206 3.08 18.47 18.11
N THR A 207 3.23 18.76 19.39
CA THR A 207 4.46 19.37 19.92
C THR A 207 5.58 18.35 20.17
N LYS A 208 5.34 17.06 19.90
CA LYS A 208 6.36 16.02 20.08
C LYS A 208 7.37 16.05 18.93
N PRO A 209 8.65 15.69 19.18
CA PRO A 209 9.73 15.76 18.18
C PRO A 209 9.47 15.01 16.87
N ILE A 210 8.55 14.04 16.87
CA ILE A 210 8.16 13.31 15.66
C ILE A 210 7.44 14.15 14.62
N PHE A 211 6.81 15.25 15.03
CA PHE A 211 6.12 16.16 14.13
C PHE A 211 7.00 17.35 13.72
N ASP A 212 8.20 17.46 14.29
CA ASP A 212 9.16 18.49 13.94
C ASP A 212 9.88 18.13 12.63
N GLY A 213 9.85 19.06 11.67
CA GLY A 213 10.54 18.92 10.38
C GLY A 213 9.69 18.36 9.23
N GLY A 214 8.37 18.29 9.38
CA GLY A 214 7.44 18.05 8.26
C GLY A 214 7.28 19.28 7.35
N TRP A 215 6.95 19.05 6.08
CA TRP A 215 6.58 20.14 5.14
C TRP A 215 5.26 20.82 5.54
N PHE A 216 4.38 20.09 6.22
CA PHE A 216 3.11 20.56 6.74
C PHE A 216 3.09 20.32 8.25
N ASP A 217 2.47 21.22 8.98
CA ASP A 217 2.11 20.97 10.38
C ASP A 217 1.30 19.65 10.44
N ALA A 218 1.66 18.77 11.38
CA ALA A 218 1.13 17.41 11.54
C ALA A 218 1.60 16.34 10.53
N ALA A 219 2.45 16.66 9.55
CA ALA A 219 3.16 15.63 8.80
C ALA A 219 4.37 15.15 9.62
N GLY A 220 4.40 13.86 9.98
CA GLY A 220 5.52 13.31 10.71
C GLY A 220 6.83 13.47 9.94
N ALA A 221 7.93 13.69 10.67
CA ALA A 221 9.27 13.81 10.13
C ALA A 221 9.59 12.64 9.20
N GLY A 222 10.06 12.94 7.98
CA GLY A 222 10.32 11.94 6.92
C GLY A 222 9.06 11.38 6.25
N TRP A 223 8.02 11.02 7.00
CA TRP A 223 6.78 10.43 6.46
C TRP A 223 6.06 11.35 5.48
N GLY A 224 5.99 12.66 5.76
CA GLY A 224 5.41 13.63 4.82
C GLY A 224 6.13 13.64 3.47
N TYR A 225 7.47 13.60 3.47
CA TYR A 225 8.27 13.56 2.24
C TYR A 225 8.07 12.25 1.47
N VAL A 226 8.01 11.12 2.17
CA VAL A 226 7.74 9.81 1.57
C VAL A 226 6.36 9.80 0.91
N SER A 227 5.34 10.31 1.59
CA SER A 227 3.98 10.46 1.07
C SER A 227 3.92 11.35 -0.18
N LEU A 228 4.65 12.48 -0.18
CA LEU A 228 4.77 13.37 -1.33
C LEU A 228 5.48 12.70 -2.51
N ALA A 229 6.54 11.92 -2.27
CA ALA A 229 7.25 11.19 -3.32
C ALA A 229 6.35 10.14 -3.98
N TYR A 230 5.56 9.39 -3.20
CA TYR A 230 4.56 8.47 -3.74
C TYR A 230 3.41 9.20 -4.47
N LEU A 231 2.97 10.36 -3.97
CA LEU A 231 1.98 11.20 -4.65
C LEU A 231 2.48 11.62 -6.04
N LEU A 232 3.73 12.08 -6.15
CA LEU A 232 4.33 12.46 -7.43
C LEU A 232 4.40 11.28 -8.41
N GLY A 233 4.80 10.10 -7.92
CA GLY A 233 4.76 8.86 -8.70
C GLY A 233 3.35 8.49 -9.18
N GLY A 234 2.35 8.61 -8.30
CA GLY A 234 0.95 8.37 -8.62
C GLY A 234 0.38 9.34 -9.65
N LEU A 235 0.69 10.63 -9.54
CA LEU A 235 0.31 11.65 -10.52
C LEU A 235 0.94 11.39 -11.88
N ALA A 236 2.19 10.92 -11.92
CA ALA A 236 2.84 10.50 -13.16
C ALA A 236 2.07 9.32 -13.83
N LEU A 237 1.62 8.33 -13.06
CA LEU A 237 0.81 7.21 -13.59
C LEU A 237 -0.54 7.67 -14.15
N ILE A 238 -1.19 8.65 -13.53
CA ILE A 238 -2.42 9.27 -14.06
C ILE A 238 -2.12 10.00 -15.37
N ARG A 239 -1.05 10.80 -15.43
CA ARG A 239 -0.64 11.52 -16.64
C ARG A 239 -0.31 10.56 -17.79
N LEU A 240 0.35 9.44 -17.48
CA LEU A 240 0.66 8.38 -18.43
C LEU A 240 -0.56 7.51 -18.82
N LYS A 241 -1.73 7.79 -18.23
CA LYS A 241 -2.99 7.06 -18.42
C LYS A 241 -2.85 5.56 -18.17
N VAL A 242 -2.02 5.20 -17.18
CA VAL A 242 -1.87 3.81 -16.71
C VAL A 242 -2.99 3.49 -15.74
N ILE A 243 -3.22 4.39 -14.77
CA ILE A 243 -4.32 4.30 -13.80
C ILE A 243 -5.34 5.41 -14.06
N SER A 244 -6.60 5.17 -13.67
CA SER A 244 -7.65 6.19 -13.74
C SER A 244 -7.76 6.99 -12.44
N TRP A 245 -8.00 8.30 -12.54
CA TRP A 245 -8.13 9.19 -11.38
C TRP A 245 -9.31 8.85 -10.44
N HIS A 246 -10.31 8.11 -10.92
CA HIS A 246 -11.53 7.79 -10.16
C HIS A 246 -11.23 7.11 -8.82
N ILE A 247 -10.37 6.07 -8.78
CA ILE A 247 -10.08 5.35 -7.53
C ILE A 247 -9.23 6.23 -6.59
N PRO A 248 -8.04 6.74 -6.98
CA PRO A 248 -7.23 7.53 -6.06
C PRO A 248 -7.93 8.80 -5.60
N GLY A 249 -8.62 9.50 -6.52
CA GLY A 249 -9.31 10.76 -6.22
C GLY A 249 -10.48 10.57 -5.26
N SER A 250 -11.30 9.52 -5.44
CA SER A 250 -12.42 9.24 -4.53
C SER A 250 -11.95 8.78 -3.16
N LEU A 251 -10.88 7.99 -3.08
CA LEU A 251 -10.29 7.55 -1.82
C LEU A 251 -9.76 8.74 -1.02
N LEU A 252 -8.92 9.59 -1.62
CA LEU A 252 -8.36 10.76 -0.95
C LEU A 252 -9.48 11.74 -0.54
N ALA A 253 -10.47 11.96 -1.41
CA ALA A 253 -11.61 12.81 -1.07
C ALA A 253 -12.42 12.26 0.12
N ALA A 254 -12.66 10.95 0.18
CA ALA A 254 -13.37 10.33 1.29
C ALA A 254 -12.57 10.39 2.59
N VAL A 255 -11.26 10.08 2.56
CA VAL A 255 -10.38 10.22 3.73
C VAL A 255 -10.44 11.66 4.26
N SER A 256 -10.28 12.66 3.39
CA SER A 256 -10.35 14.07 3.78
C SER A 256 -11.72 14.46 4.33
N LEU A 257 -12.81 14.03 3.69
CA LEU A 257 -14.17 14.38 4.10
C LEU A 257 -14.51 13.79 5.47
N PHE A 258 -14.31 12.49 5.67
CA PHE A 258 -14.67 11.83 6.93
C PHE A 258 -13.77 12.25 8.09
N SER A 259 -12.47 12.42 7.86
CA SER A 259 -11.58 12.97 8.89
C SER A 259 -11.96 14.41 9.24
N PHE A 260 -12.31 15.24 8.26
CA PHE A 260 -12.73 16.62 8.51
C PHE A 260 -14.02 16.69 9.32
N LEU A 261 -15.00 15.84 9.00
CA LEU A 261 -16.25 15.77 9.77
C LEU A 261 -16.01 15.37 11.23
N LEU A 262 -15.12 14.41 11.49
CA LEU A 262 -14.75 14.03 12.86
C LEU A 262 -14.00 15.15 13.57
N TYR A 263 -13.03 15.78 12.89
CA TYR A 263 -12.28 16.91 13.41
C TYR A 263 -13.16 18.11 13.80
N LEU A 264 -14.26 18.35 13.06
CA LEU A 264 -15.24 19.39 13.41
C LEU A 264 -16.09 19.05 14.65
N VAL A 265 -16.28 17.77 14.94
CA VAL A 265 -17.02 17.33 16.13
C VAL A 265 -16.15 17.50 17.37
N ASP A 266 -14.89 17.08 17.29
CA ASP A 266 -13.94 17.15 18.40
C ASP A 266 -12.51 17.26 17.87
N SER A 267 -11.95 18.47 17.93
CA SER A 267 -10.60 18.75 17.46
C SER A 267 -9.50 18.29 18.42
N ASP A 268 -9.87 17.92 19.65
CA ASP A 268 -8.92 17.50 20.68
C ASP A 268 -8.67 15.99 20.61
N HIS A 269 -9.68 15.21 20.23
CA HIS A 269 -9.57 13.75 20.11
C HIS A 269 -9.34 13.24 18.68
N PHE A 270 -9.83 13.96 17.66
CA PHE A 270 -9.68 13.53 16.27
C PHE A 270 -8.60 14.34 15.55
N ALA A 271 -7.81 13.65 14.73
CA ALA A 271 -6.72 14.30 14.00
C ALA A 271 -7.22 15.02 12.74
N SER A 272 -6.42 15.99 12.29
CA SER A 272 -6.70 16.76 11.09
C SER A 272 -6.68 15.89 9.81
N PRO A 273 -7.38 16.32 8.74
CA PRO A 273 -7.33 15.63 7.45
C PRO A 273 -5.92 15.50 6.88
N VAL A 274 -5.11 16.55 7.03
CA VAL A 274 -3.71 16.58 6.56
C VAL A 274 -2.90 15.49 7.24
N PHE A 275 -3.08 15.32 8.56
CA PHE A 275 -2.42 14.26 9.31
C PHE A 275 -2.75 12.88 8.74
N HIS A 276 -4.03 12.58 8.46
CA HIS A 276 -4.42 11.28 7.91
C HIS A 276 -3.90 11.04 6.49
N LEU A 277 -3.84 12.07 5.65
CA LEU A 277 -3.35 11.96 4.28
C LEU A 277 -1.82 11.79 4.20
N MET A 278 -1.08 12.51 5.05
CA MET A 278 0.37 12.57 4.99
C MET A 278 1.05 11.44 5.77
N ASN A 279 0.36 10.82 6.73
CA ASN A 279 0.93 9.76 7.58
C ASN A 279 0.36 8.36 7.26
N GLY A 280 1.27 7.37 7.26
CA GLY A 280 0.99 5.97 6.97
C GLY A 280 0.80 5.66 5.49
N ALA A 281 0.10 4.58 5.18
CA ALA A 281 0.05 4.04 3.82
C ALA A 281 -1.03 4.65 2.90
N VAL A 282 -1.61 5.82 3.21
CA VAL A 282 -2.72 6.37 2.41
C VAL A 282 -2.29 6.73 0.99
N MET A 283 -1.15 7.40 0.79
CA MET A 283 -0.69 7.79 -0.54
C MET A 283 -0.26 6.59 -1.38
N ILE A 284 0.55 5.70 -0.83
CA ILE A 284 0.91 4.46 -1.53
C ILE A 284 -0.32 3.59 -1.80
N GLY A 285 -1.22 3.54 -0.81
CA GLY A 285 -2.52 2.89 -0.86
C GLY A 285 -3.36 3.36 -2.04
N ALA A 286 -3.52 4.67 -2.17
CA ALA A 286 -4.39 5.30 -3.16
C ALA A 286 -3.90 5.07 -4.60
N PHE A 287 -2.59 5.17 -4.84
CA PHE A 287 -2.03 5.19 -6.20
C PHE A 287 -1.40 3.88 -6.68
N PHE A 288 -1.01 2.99 -5.77
CA PHE A 288 -0.28 1.76 -6.13
C PHE A 288 -0.97 0.48 -5.68
N ILE A 289 -1.79 0.53 -4.63
CA ILE A 289 -2.45 -0.66 -4.07
C ILE A 289 -3.92 -0.74 -4.52
N ALA A 290 -4.70 0.32 -4.30
CA ALA A 290 -6.13 0.37 -4.60
C ALA A 290 -6.41 0.38 -6.12
N THR A 291 -5.42 0.75 -6.93
CA THR A 291 -5.52 0.79 -8.39
C THR A 291 -5.03 -0.50 -9.07
N ASP A 292 -4.92 -1.61 -8.31
CA ASP A 292 -4.59 -2.91 -8.88
C ASP A 292 -5.63 -3.30 -9.96
N PRO A 293 -5.20 -3.55 -11.22
CA PRO A 293 -6.12 -3.80 -12.33
C PRO A 293 -6.97 -5.07 -12.20
N VAL A 294 -6.58 -6.02 -11.34
CA VAL A 294 -7.30 -7.30 -11.20
C VAL A 294 -8.35 -7.25 -10.09
N SER A 295 -7.97 -6.76 -8.91
CA SER A 295 -8.85 -6.80 -7.74
C SER A 295 -9.79 -5.60 -7.62
N ALA A 296 -9.54 -4.49 -8.33
CA ALA A 296 -10.36 -3.29 -8.27
C ALA A 296 -11.60 -3.33 -9.17
N SER A 297 -12.58 -2.47 -8.87
CA SER A 297 -13.80 -2.31 -9.69
C SER A 297 -13.49 -1.86 -11.12
N THR A 298 -14.17 -2.48 -12.08
CA THR A 298 -13.96 -2.24 -13.51
C THR A 298 -14.77 -1.06 -14.04
N THR A 299 -15.94 -0.81 -13.46
CA THR A 299 -16.88 0.22 -13.95
C THR A 299 -16.51 1.64 -13.47
N PRO A 300 -16.70 2.71 -14.28
CA PRO A 300 -16.31 4.07 -13.87
C PRO A 300 -17.00 4.56 -12.59
N ARG A 301 -18.29 4.26 -12.43
CA ARG A 301 -19.04 4.57 -11.20
C ARG A 301 -18.65 3.66 -10.05
N GLY A 302 -18.42 2.38 -10.31
CA GLY A 302 -17.96 1.43 -9.30
C GLY A 302 -16.60 1.81 -8.74
N ARG A 303 -15.68 2.31 -9.56
CA ARG A 303 -14.37 2.83 -9.13
C ARG A 303 -14.47 3.99 -8.14
N LEU A 304 -15.44 4.89 -8.32
CA LEU A 304 -15.67 6.00 -7.39
C LEU A 304 -16.23 5.49 -6.05
N ILE A 305 -17.20 4.58 -6.09
CA ILE A 305 -17.80 3.99 -4.88
C ILE A 305 -16.74 3.16 -4.14
N PHE A 306 -15.99 2.35 -4.86
CA PHE A 306 -14.92 1.51 -4.34
C PHE A 306 -13.86 2.36 -3.63
N GLY A 307 -13.30 3.39 -4.28
CA GLY A 307 -12.31 4.26 -3.65
C GLY A 307 -12.88 5.03 -2.44
N ALA A 308 -14.08 5.59 -2.56
CA ALA A 308 -14.72 6.30 -1.44
C ALA A 308 -14.98 5.40 -0.24
N ALA A 309 -15.43 4.16 -0.46
CA ALA A 309 -15.67 3.19 0.60
C ALA A 309 -14.35 2.70 1.25
N ILE A 310 -13.26 2.56 0.49
CA ILE A 310 -11.93 2.34 1.10
C ILE A 310 -11.58 3.51 2.02
N GLY A 311 -11.71 4.75 1.55
CA GLY A 311 -11.39 5.93 2.37
C GLY A 311 -12.22 6.04 3.65
N PHE A 312 -13.51 5.69 3.57
CA PHE A 312 -14.39 5.56 4.73
C PHE A 312 -13.88 4.53 5.73
N TRP A 313 -13.57 3.31 5.28
CA TRP A 313 -13.04 2.25 6.14
C TRP A 313 -11.68 2.60 6.75
N VAL A 314 -10.82 3.30 6.01
CA VAL A 314 -9.53 3.77 6.53
C VAL A 314 -9.73 4.67 7.75
N ILE A 315 -10.63 5.65 7.68
CA ILE A 315 -10.90 6.54 8.82
C ILE A 315 -11.53 5.77 9.98
N ILE A 316 -12.54 4.93 9.72
CA ILE A 316 -13.18 4.14 10.79
C ILE A 316 -12.17 3.28 11.54
N ILE A 317 -11.30 2.56 10.82
CA ILE A 317 -10.33 1.66 11.45
C ILE A 317 -9.23 2.46 12.16
N ARG A 318 -8.77 3.60 11.62
CA ARG A 318 -7.78 4.44 12.29
C ARG A 318 -8.30 5.04 13.59
N THR A 319 -9.55 5.46 13.60
CA THR A 319 -10.16 6.16 14.74
C THR A 319 -10.69 5.20 15.80
N PHE A 320 -11.39 4.14 15.38
CA PHE A 320 -12.09 3.23 16.30
C PHE A 320 -11.49 1.81 16.34
N GLY A 321 -10.66 1.45 15.38
CA GLY A 321 -10.06 0.12 15.28
C GLY A 321 -8.82 -0.05 16.17
N GLY A 322 -8.30 -1.27 16.25
CA GLY A 322 -7.10 -1.64 17.04
C GLY A 322 -5.75 -1.31 16.39
N TYR A 323 -5.75 -0.97 15.09
CA TYR A 323 -4.53 -0.83 14.30
C TYR A 323 -4.33 0.62 13.83
N PRO A 324 -3.11 1.19 13.98
CA PRO A 324 -2.81 2.56 13.55
C PRO A 324 -2.87 2.73 12.03
N ASP A 325 -2.46 1.72 11.27
CA ASP A 325 -2.63 1.72 9.81
C ASP A 325 -3.76 0.80 9.38
N ALA A 326 -4.60 1.31 8.48
CA ALA A 326 -5.89 0.74 8.13
C ALA A 326 -6.00 0.34 6.65
N MET A 327 -5.03 0.77 5.82
CA MET A 327 -5.16 0.72 4.37
C MET A 327 -5.34 -0.71 3.85
N ALA A 328 -4.54 -1.66 4.33
CA ALA A 328 -4.59 -3.04 3.87
C ALA A 328 -5.93 -3.73 4.20
N PHE A 329 -6.44 -3.52 5.43
CA PHE A 329 -7.74 -4.05 5.85
C PHE A 329 -8.88 -3.46 5.03
N ALA A 330 -8.89 -2.14 4.85
CA ALA A 330 -9.90 -1.45 4.05
C ALA A 330 -9.92 -1.95 2.60
N VAL A 331 -8.74 -2.12 1.97
CA VAL A 331 -8.63 -2.64 0.60
C VAL A 331 -9.15 -4.08 0.51
N ILE A 332 -8.79 -4.97 1.43
CA ILE A 332 -9.24 -6.36 1.39
C ILE A 332 -10.76 -6.47 1.58
N ILE A 333 -11.32 -5.75 2.56
CA ILE A 333 -12.77 -5.68 2.76
C ILE A 333 -13.45 -5.23 1.46
N MET A 334 -12.93 -4.17 0.83
CA MET A 334 -13.52 -3.64 -0.37
C MET A 334 -13.37 -4.56 -1.58
N ASN A 335 -12.24 -5.27 -1.72
CA ASN A 335 -12.04 -6.28 -2.75
C ASN A 335 -13.12 -7.39 -2.68
N MET A 336 -13.56 -7.80 -1.48
CA MET A 336 -14.68 -8.76 -1.33
C MET A 336 -15.97 -8.23 -1.93
N THR A 337 -16.19 -6.91 -1.88
CA THR A 337 -17.43 -6.27 -2.34
C THR A 337 -17.40 -5.86 -3.82
N VAL A 338 -16.26 -5.94 -4.49
CA VAL A 338 -16.12 -5.51 -5.89
C VAL A 338 -17.12 -6.18 -6.84
N PRO A 339 -17.36 -7.51 -6.79
CA PRO A 339 -18.36 -8.14 -7.64
C PRO A 339 -19.78 -7.58 -7.45
N LEU A 340 -20.12 -7.23 -6.21
CA LEU A 340 -21.41 -6.62 -5.87
C LEU A 340 -21.51 -5.18 -6.42
N ILE A 341 -20.46 -4.39 -6.23
CA ILE A 341 -20.38 -3.02 -6.75
C ILE A 341 -20.55 -3.05 -8.26
N ASP A 342 -19.73 -3.84 -8.97
CA ASP A 342 -19.77 -3.93 -10.42
C ASP A 342 -21.10 -4.50 -10.96
N TYR A 343 -21.79 -5.34 -10.18
CA TYR A 343 -23.14 -5.78 -10.53
C TYR A 343 -24.15 -4.62 -10.57
N TYR A 344 -24.11 -3.73 -9.58
CA TYR A 344 -25.04 -2.59 -9.48
C TYR A 344 -24.62 -1.36 -10.32
N THR A 345 -23.35 -1.24 -10.69
CA THR A 345 -22.82 -0.10 -11.44
C THR A 345 -22.62 -0.37 -12.92
N LYS A 346 -23.20 -1.46 -13.45
CA LYS A 346 -23.11 -1.81 -14.88
C LYS A 346 -23.48 -0.62 -15.78
N PRO A 347 -22.60 -0.20 -16.69
CA PRO A 347 -22.89 0.89 -17.60
C PRO A 347 -24.02 0.47 -18.55
N ARG A 348 -24.81 1.45 -18.99
CA ARG A 348 -25.89 1.19 -19.96
C ARG A 348 -25.29 0.82 -21.31
N THR A 349 -25.86 -0.20 -21.96
CA THR A 349 -25.56 -0.53 -23.35
C THR A 349 -25.94 0.66 -24.24
N TYR A 350 -25.02 1.10 -25.09
CA TYR A 350 -25.23 2.19 -26.04
C TYR A 350 -26.46 1.90 -26.92
N GLY A 351 -27.33 2.90 -27.13
CA GLY A 351 -28.52 2.78 -27.97
C GLY A 351 -29.84 2.39 -27.27
N ARG A 352 -29.86 2.14 -25.96
CA ARG A 352 -31.12 1.81 -25.23
C ARG A 352 -31.83 3.09 -24.74
N VAL A 353 -32.91 3.49 -25.41
CA VAL A 353 -33.77 4.62 -25.00
C VAL A 353 -34.49 4.26 -23.69
N LYS A 354 -34.60 5.22 -22.76
CA LYS A 354 -35.26 5.06 -21.46
C LYS A 354 -36.72 4.65 -21.72
N ARG A 355 -37.13 3.45 -21.30
CA ARG A 355 -38.55 3.07 -21.30
C ARG A 355 -39.23 3.99 -20.28
N THR A 356 -39.89 5.03 -20.77
CA THR A 356 -40.77 5.87 -19.96
C THR A 356 -41.76 4.92 -19.30
N LYS A 357 -41.79 4.89 -17.96
CA LYS A 357 -42.84 4.16 -17.25
C LYS A 357 -44.13 4.87 -17.64
N THR A 358 -44.91 4.30 -18.54
CA THR A 358 -46.31 4.65 -18.69
C THR A 358 -46.95 4.33 -17.35
N SER A 359 -47.37 5.37 -16.63
CA SER A 359 -48.34 5.21 -15.55
C SER A 359 -49.52 4.45 -16.14
N ARG A 360 -49.77 3.24 -15.64
CA ARG A 360 -51.08 2.62 -15.82
C ARG A 360 -51.99 3.38 -14.88
N GLU A 361 -52.88 4.19 -15.48
CA GLU A 361 -54.06 4.76 -14.83
C GLU A 361 -54.93 3.67 -14.22
#